data_AF-A0AAU4Y6Z2-F1
#
_entry.id   AF-A0AAU4Y6Z2-F1
#
_cell.length_a   1.000
_cell.length_b   1.000
_cell.length_c   1.000
_cell.angle_alpha   90.00
_cell.angle_beta   90.00
_cell.angle_gamma   90.00
#
_symmetry.space_group_name_H-M   'P 1'
#
loop_
_entity.id
_entity.type
_entity.pdbx_description
1 polymer ?
#
loop_
_entity_poly.entity_id
_entity_poly.type
_entity_poly.pdbx_seq_one_letter_code
_entity_poly.pdbx_strand_id
1 'polypeptide(L)'
;MSGNHHTRLYADRGQWNRGCLDGLLRAVADDALAEVFIADTELRRIHHPYDGGADAILATAAERDHVRHRHTDWLSSHPVGL
;
A
#
# COMPACT_ATOMS: atom_id res chain seq x y z
N MET A 1 21.78 22.18 -8.50
CA MET A 1 22.62 20.96 -8.33
C MET A 1 21.77 19.77 -8.73
N SER A 2 21.95 19.21 -9.94
CA SER A 2 21.30 17.95 -10.30
C SER A 2 22.26 16.82 -9.95
N GLY A 3 22.06 16.21 -8.78
CA GLY A 3 22.65 14.92 -8.48
C GLY A 3 21.90 13.83 -9.23
N ASN A 4 22.61 12.84 -9.76
CA ASN A 4 21.95 11.62 -10.23
C ASN A 4 21.34 10.91 -9.02
N HIS A 5 20.01 10.95 -8.90
CA HIS A 5 19.30 10.14 -7.92
C HIS A 5 19.15 8.72 -8.49
N HIS A 6 19.70 7.74 -7.78
CA HIS A 6 19.61 6.34 -8.14
C HIS A 6 18.84 5.59 -7.04
N THR A 7 17.74 4.94 -7.41
CA THR A 7 16.94 4.12 -6.51
C THR A 7 17.07 2.65 -6.90
N ARG A 8 17.25 1.78 -5.90
CA ARG A 8 17.24 0.33 -6.08
C ARG A 8 15.98 -0.23 -5.43
N LEU A 9 15.16 -0.92 -6.21
CA LEU A 9 13.98 -1.59 -5.72
C LEU A 9 14.26 -3.09 -5.60
N TYR A 10 13.83 -3.68 -4.49
CA TYR A 10 13.75 -5.12 -4.32
C TYR A 10 12.28 -5.54 -4.45
N ALA A 11 12.02 -6.62 -5.16
CA ALA A 11 10.69 -7.18 -5.33
C ALA A 11 10.76 -8.69 -5.15
N ASP A 12 9.75 -9.24 -4.48
CA ASP A 12 9.53 -10.68 -4.35
C ASP A 12 8.09 -11.01 -4.73
N ARG A 13 7.86 -12.26 -5.16
CA ARG A 13 6.54 -12.76 -5.56
C ARG A 13 6.20 -14.02 -4.77
N GLY A 14 5.13 -13.93 -3.97
CA GLY A 14 4.61 -15.05 -3.18
C GLY A 14 3.18 -15.44 -3.55
N GLN A 15 2.76 -16.63 -3.10
CA GLN A 15 1.34 -16.98 -3.05
C GLN A 15 0.68 -16.25 -1.87
N TRP A 16 -0.48 -15.65 -2.12
CA TRP A 16 -1.24 -15.01 -1.07
C TRP A 16 -1.86 -16.05 -0.13
N ASN A 17 -1.66 -15.86 1.17
CA ASN A 17 -2.38 -16.55 2.23
C ASN A 17 -2.52 -15.60 3.42
N ARG A 18 -3.57 -15.81 4.23
CA ARG A 18 -3.81 -14.95 5.39
C ARG A 18 -2.63 -15.03 6.36
N GLY A 19 -2.09 -13.87 6.73
CA GLY A 19 -0.96 -13.75 7.66
C GLY A 19 0.41 -13.66 7.00
N CYS A 20 0.55 -13.93 5.69
CA CYS A 20 1.87 -13.93 5.03
C CYS A 20 2.53 -12.55 4.98
N LEU A 21 1.78 -11.46 5.20
CA LEU A 21 2.27 -10.09 5.20
C LEU A 21 2.37 -9.48 6.60
N ASP A 22 1.97 -10.19 7.66
CA ASP A 22 1.89 -9.61 9.01
C ASP A 22 3.24 -9.08 9.51
N GLY A 23 4.33 -9.81 9.22
CA GLY A 23 5.68 -9.37 9.56
C GLY A 23 6.11 -8.12 8.79
N LEU A 24 5.77 -8.02 7.50
CA LEU A 24 6.04 -6.85 6.67
C LEU A 24 5.24 -5.64 7.15
N LEU A 25 3.95 -5.81 7.39
CA LEU A 25 3.06 -4.76 7.87
C LEU A 25 3.47 -4.24 9.25
N ARG A 26 3.89 -5.13 10.16
CA ARG A 26 4.44 -4.73 11.46
C ARG A 26 5.73 -3.95 11.31
N ALA A 27 6.65 -4.40 10.46
CA ALA A 27 7.89 -3.66 10.22
C ALA A 27 7.64 -2.27 9.62
N VAL A 28 6.60 -2.09 8.81
CA VAL A 28 6.17 -0.78 8.33
C VAL A 28 5.59 0.07 9.45
N ALA A 29 4.70 -0.49 10.28
CA ALA A 29 4.11 0.24 11.40
C ALA A 29 5.13 0.63 12.49
N ASP A 30 6.18 -0.16 12.67
CA ASP A 30 7.27 0.10 13.62
C ASP A 30 8.37 1.02 13.02
N ASP A 31 8.13 1.65 11.86
CA ASP A 31 9.09 2.46 11.09
C ASP A 31 10.42 1.74 10.74
N ALA A 32 10.44 0.41 10.81
CA ALA A 32 11.60 -0.42 10.49
C ALA A 32 11.79 -0.63 8.97
N LEU A 33 10.71 -0.48 8.19
CA LEU A 33 10.70 -0.51 6.73
C LEU A 33 9.83 0.63 6.19
N ALA A 34 10.34 1.33 5.16
CA ALA A 34 9.62 2.40 4.47
C ALA A 34 9.54 2.10 2.96
N GLU A 35 8.72 2.87 2.23
CA GLU A 35 8.57 2.80 0.77
C GLU A 35 8.14 1.41 0.26
N VAL A 36 7.27 0.75 1.03
CA VAL A 36 6.75 -0.58 0.71
C VAL A 36 5.53 -0.48 -0.20
N PHE A 37 5.55 -1.25 -1.29
CA PHE A 37 4.37 -1.48 -2.12
C PHE A 37 4.01 -2.96 -2.12
N ILE A 38 2.72 -3.24 -1.95
CA ILE A 38 2.15 -4.59 -2.05
C ILE A 38 1.16 -4.56 -3.20
N ALA A 39 1.37 -5.38 -4.22
CA ALA A 39 0.55 -5.33 -5.42
C ALA A 39 0.16 -6.72 -5.93
N ASP A 40 -0.93 -6.80 -6.67
CA ASP A 40 -1.16 -7.94 -7.55
C ASP A 40 -0.08 -8.00 -8.65
N THR A 41 0.06 -9.17 -9.29
CA THR A 41 1.13 -9.40 -10.27
C THR A 41 1.01 -8.58 -11.55
N GLU A 42 -0.14 -7.96 -11.81
CA GLU A 42 -0.39 -7.06 -12.94
C GLU A 42 -0.30 -5.58 -12.54
N LEU A 43 0.02 -5.28 -11.27
CA LEU A 43 0.10 -3.93 -10.71
C LEU A 43 -1.20 -3.13 -10.85
N ARG A 44 -2.36 -3.79 -10.82
CA ARG A 44 -3.67 -3.14 -10.98
C ARG A 44 -4.26 -2.64 -9.67
N ARG A 45 -3.85 -3.24 -8.56
CA ARG A 45 -4.19 -2.91 -7.18
C ARG A 45 -2.89 -2.84 -6.42
N ILE A 46 -2.55 -1.65 -5.93
CA ILE A 46 -1.34 -1.39 -5.16
C ILE A 46 -1.77 -0.87 -3.81
N HIS A 47 -1.19 -1.43 -2.75
CA HIS A 47 -1.31 -0.98 -1.39
C HIS A 47 0.01 -0.39 -0.92
N HIS A 48 -0.05 0.81 -0.36
CA HIS A 48 1.08 1.48 0.26
C HIS A 48 0.79 1.62 1.76
N PRO A 49 1.21 0.64 2.59
CA PRO A 49 0.99 0.69 4.03
C PRO A 49 1.88 1.74 4.71
N TYR A 50 1.43 2.22 5.85
CA TYR A 50 2.15 3.12 6.77
C TYR A 50 1.63 2.90 8.20
N ASP A 51 2.27 3.50 9.20
CA ASP A 51 1.74 3.44 10.57
C ASP A 51 0.33 4.05 10.64
N GLY A 52 -0.61 3.27 11.17
CA GLY A 52 -2.02 3.64 11.29
C GLY A 52 -2.91 3.38 10.06
N GLY A 53 -2.39 2.91 8.92
CA GLY A 53 -3.25 2.60 7.77
C GLY A 53 -2.54 2.21 6.46
N ALA A 54 -3.21 2.46 5.34
CA ALA A 54 -2.66 2.24 4.01
C ALA A 54 -3.42 3.05 2.95
N ASP A 55 -2.70 3.45 1.90
CA ASP A 55 -3.35 3.91 0.67
C ASP A 55 -3.62 2.73 -0.26
N ALA A 56 -4.75 2.77 -0.95
CA ALA A 56 -5.10 1.83 -2.01
C ALA A 56 -5.19 2.55 -3.36
N ILE A 57 -4.26 2.23 -4.26
CA ILE A 57 -4.17 2.78 -5.62
C ILE A 57 -4.76 1.73 -6.56
N LEU A 58 -5.83 2.12 -7.26
CA LEU A 58 -6.64 1.23 -8.09
C LEU A 58 -6.68 1.74 -9.53
N ALA A 59 -6.66 0.80 -10.48
CA ALA A 59 -6.52 1.10 -11.90
C ALA A 59 -7.62 2.02 -12.47
N THR A 60 -8.80 2.07 -11.86
CA THR A 60 -9.92 2.88 -12.35
C THR A 60 -10.66 3.60 -11.21
N ALA A 61 -11.25 4.75 -11.54
CA ALA A 61 -12.13 5.48 -10.62
C ALA A 61 -13.34 4.64 -10.18
N ALA A 62 -13.91 3.85 -11.09
CA ALA A 62 -15.05 2.98 -10.78
C ALA A 62 -14.69 1.90 -9.75
N GLU A 63 -13.52 1.26 -9.88
CA GLU A 63 -13.04 0.31 -8.87
C GLU A 63 -12.73 1.00 -7.54
N ARG A 64 -12.10 2.18 -7.58
CA ARG A 64 -11.87 2.99 -6.38
C ARG A 64 -13.17 3.30 -5.65
N ASP A 65 -14.18 3.78 -6.36
CA ASP A 65 -15.45 4.17 -5.75
C ASP A 65 -16.20 2.96 -5.18
N HIS A 66 -16.12 1.81 -5.87
CA HIS A 66 -16.66 0.55 -5.36
C HIS A 66 -15.98 0.10 -4.06
N VAL A 67 -14.64 0.09 -4.03
CA VAL A 67 -13.86 -0.28 -2.84
C VAL A 67 -14.11 0.70 -1.69
N ARG A 68 -14.12 2.01 -1.97
CA ARG A 68 -14.44 3.07 -1.01
C ARG A 68 -15.81 2.84 -0.36
N HIS A 69 -16.83 2.53 -1.16
CA HIS A 69 -18.17 2.29 -0.64
C HIS A 69 -18.23 1.01 0.22
N ARG A 70 -17.61 -0.06 -0.25
CA ARG A 70 -17.55 -1.35 0.46
C ARG A 70 -16.82 -1.25 1.81
N HIS A 71 -15.79 -0.42 1.90
CA HIS A 71 -14.93 -0.26 3.07
C HIS A 71 -15.07 1.14 3.68
N THR A 72 -16.31 1.63 3.82
CA THR A 72 -16.58 2.98 4.33
C THR A 72 -15.97 3.19 5.73
N ASP A 73 -15.99 2.16 6.58
CA ASP A 73 -15.44 2.20 7.93
C ASP A 73 -13.90 2.28 7.99
N TRP A 74 -13.22 2.08 6.86
CA TRP A 74 -11.76 2.19 6.76
C TRP A 74 -11.30 3.58 6.34
N LEU A 75 -12.23 4.45 5.93
CA LEU A 75 -11.89 5.79 5.49
C LEU A 75 -11.43 6.61 6.69
N SER A 76 -10.31 7.32 6.50
CA SER A 76 -9.86 8.32 7.46
C SER A 76 -10.97 9.32 7.74
N SER A 77 -11.16 9.66 9.01
CA SER A 77 -12.02 10.75 9.43
C SER A 77 -11.38 12.12 9.18
N HIS A 78 -10.08 12.16 8.86
CA HIS A 78 -9.40 13.38 8.50
C HIS A 78 -9.77 13.82 7.07
N PRO A 79 -10.05 15.12 6.83
CA PRO A 79 -10.58 15.61 5.55
C PRO A 79 -9.68 15.42 4.33
N VAL A 80 -8.40 15.07 4.53
CA VAL A 80 -7.36 15.06 3.49
C VAL A 80 -6.79 13.66 3.18
N GLY A 81 -7.30 12.60 3.81
CA GLY A 81 -6.62 11.31 3.88
C GLY A 81 -6.22 11.05 5.32
N LEU A 82 -5.26 10.17 5.62
CA LEU A 82 -4.59 10.21 6.93
C LEU A 82 -4.34 11.64 7.39
#